data_AF-A0A1B6LG07-F1
#
_entry.id   AF-A0A1B6LG07-F1
#
_cell.length_a   1.000
_cell.length_b   1.000
_cell.length_c   1.000
_cell.angle_alpha   90.00
_cell.angle_beta   90.00
_cell.angle_gamma   90.00
#
_symmetry.space_group_name_H-M   'P 1'
#
loop_
_entity.id
_entity.type
_entity.pdbx_description
1 polymer ?
#
loop_
_entity_poly.entity_id
_entity_poly.type
_entity_poly.pdbx_seq_one_letter_code
_entity_poly.pdbx_strand_id
1 'polypeptide(L)'
;SLIGKKESIVRASWPTAGPVDEALVRSSAYVMEAAHSFRLQFKNHLSAGKKGKKQPLVDQTSEKPTHATVWVAKTYPPWQSTVLTTMKEMHTANKGSFPDNKELSVTLSAKPELKKYMKRVMPFVQAMREKVVNSGIKALNLTLDFDEVKTLTTNKAYLENTLDLEELNIELSTSNGAPDNVREDCCPGAPFITFHAPAPSVSLALVNPQPLSGHLTQCLPVRDGDTVSKLAAALTRVDKTIKDANTIEFWRWEDPEMGPRKIPNCNTPLEGRVLLLRTDTLKVDLNNKIIFVQTNGKTIKLGESVAYMVADS
;
A
#
# COMPACT_ATOMS: atom_id res chain seq x y z
N SER A 1 22.24 -22.35 29.45
CA SER A 1 21.57 -21.03 29.38
C SER A 1 21.32 -20.71 27.91
N LEU A 2 20.06 -20.50 27.50
CA LEU A 2 19.66 -20.26 26.09
C LEU A 2 20.33 -19.01 25.48
N ILE A 3 20.71 -18.04 26.31
CA ILE A 3 21.33 -16.76 25.91
C ILE A 3 22.80 -16.63 26.35
N GLY A 4 23.44 -17.75 26.73
CA GLY A 4 24.88 -17.78 27.07
C GLY A 4 25.29 -17.06 28.36
N LYS A 5 24.35 -16.55 29.17
CA LYS A 5 24.65 -15.91 30.46
C LYS A 5 25.01 -16.97 31.51
N LYS A 6 26.12 -16.74 32.22
CA LYS A 6 26.69 -17.65 33.23
C LYS A 6 25.97 -17.61 34.58
N GLU A 7 25.27 -16.53 34.88
CA GLU A 7 24.58 -16.31 36.15
C GLU A 7 23.08 -16.55 36.04
N SER A 8 22.47 -16.89 37.18
CA SER A 8 21.02 -17.02 37.30
C SER A 8 20.34 -15.66 37.23
N ILE A 9 19.19 -15.60 36.55
CA ILE A 9 18.38 -14.37 36.41
C ILE A 9 17.99 -13.74 37.75
N VAL A 10 17.91 -14.55 38.82
CA VAL A 10 17.57 -14.08 40.17
C VAL A 10 18.64 -13.16 40.75
N ARG A 11 19.87 -13.21 40.21
CA ARG A 11 20.98 -12.30 40.58
C ARG A 11 21.12 -11.11 39.62
N ALA A 12 20.34 -11.05 38.56
CA ALA A 12 20.42 -9.95 37.60
C ALA A 12 19.78 -8.68 38.17
N SER A 13 20.44 -7.53 37.95
CA SER A 13 19.89 -6.22 38.27
C SER A 13 18.81 -5.80 37.26
N TRP A 14 17.93 -4.88 37.68
CA TRP A 14 16.97 -4.27 36.78
C TRP A 14 17.69 -3.53 35.64
N PRO A 15 17.23 -3.65 34.37
CA PRO A 15 17.89 -3.01 33.24
C PRO A 15 17.80 -1.47 33.33
N THR A 16 18.90 -0.79 33.05
CA THR A 16 18.94 0.67 32.94
C THR A 16 18.41 1.10 31.58
N ALA A 17 17.45 2.04 31.56
CA ALA A 17 16.93 2.59 30.32
C ALA A 17 17.98 3.45 29.60
N GLY A 18 18.11 3.25 28.28
CA GLY A 18 18.97 4.07 27.42
C GLY A 18 18.30 5.39 27.00
N PRO A 19 18.98 6.22 26.19
CA PRO A 19 18.40 7.44 25.65
C PRO A 19 17.20 7.13 24.74
N VAL A 20 16.13 7.89 24.88
CA VAL A 20 14.89 7.74 24.09
C VAL A 20 14.84 8.82 23.02
N ASP A 21 14.78 8.41 21.75
CA ASP A 21 14.52 9.32 20.64
C ASP A 21 13.02 9.51 20.44
N GLU A 22 12.49 10.62 20.96
CA GLU A 22 11.07 10.94 20.83
C GLU A 22 10.61 11.12 19.37
N ALA A 23 11.49 11.59 18.47
CA ALA A 23 11.14 11.78 17.07
C ALA A 23 10.92 10.44 16.37
N LEU A 24 11.76 9.44 16.69
CA LEU A 24 11.62 8.07 16.20
C LEU A 24 10.36 7.39 16.76
N VAL A 25 10.07 7.55 18.05
CA VAL A 25 8.83 7.02 18.64
C VAL A 25 7.61 7.61 17.93
N ARG A 26 7.59 8.92 17.68
CA ARG A 26 6.50 9.59 16.96
C ARG A 26 6.39 9.16 15.50
N SER A 27 7.51 9.02 14.78
CA SER A 27 7.47 8.55 13.39
C SER A 27 6.97 7.10 13.31
N SER A 28 7.29 6.24 14.28
CA SER A 28 6.76 4.88 14.35
C SER A 28 5.25 4.85 14.63
N ALA A 29 4.77 5.69 15.56
CA ALA A 29 3.36 5.81 15.88
C ALA A 29 2.57 6.31 14.67
N TYR A 30 3.12 7.27 13.94
CA TYR A 30 2.56 7.77 12.68
C TYR A 30 2.40 6.66 11.63
N VAL A 31 3.42 5.82 11.42
CA VAL A 31 3.31 4.69 10.47
C VAL A 31 2.23 3.70 10.89
N MET A 32 2.09 3.43 12.19
CA MET A 32 1.04 2.55 12.70
C MET A 32 -0.36 3.13 12.48
N GLU A 33 -0.54 4.42 12.75
CA GLU A 33 -1.81 5.13 12.54
C GLU A 33 -2.15 5.21 11.05
N ALA A 34 -1.18 5.52 10.18
CA ALA A 34 -1.34 5.50 8.73
C ALA A 34 -1.73 4.10 8.23
N ALA A 35 -1.06 3.05 8.68
CA ALA A 35 -1.42 1.68 8.33
C ALA A 35 -2.85 1.31 8.77
N HIS A 36 -3.27 1.76 9.96
CA HIS A 36 -4.63 1.55 10.44
C HIS A 36 -5.67 2.30 9.58
N SER A 37 -5.41 3.57 9.28
CA SER A 37 -6.31 4.39 8.46
C SER A 37 -6.44 3.86 7.04
N PHE A 38 -5.34 3.40 6.43
CA PHE A 38 -5.34 2.79 5.11
C PHE A 38 -6.14 1.48 5.08
N ARG A 39 -6.04 0.63 6.11
CA ARG A 39 -6.86 -0.58 6.23
C ARG A 39 -8.35 -0.24 6.29
N LEU A 40 -8.72 0.79 7.05
CA LEU A 40 -10.10 1.24 7.15
C LEU A 40 -10.62 1.77 5.81
N GLN A 41 -9.83 2.58 5.11
CA GLN A 41 -10.16 3.11 3.79
C GLN A 41 -10.26 2.00 2.74
N PHE A 42 -9.37 1.01 2.76
CA PHE A 42 -9.41 -0.17 1.90
C PHE A 42 -10.70 -0.98 2.11
N LYS A 43 -11.09 -1.22 3.36
CA LYS A 43 -12.37 -1.88 3.69
C LYS A 43 -13.58 -1.08 3.21
N ASN A 44 -13.54 0.24 3.37
CA ASN A 44 -14.60 1.12 2.88
C ASN A 44 -14.69 1.09 1.35
N HIS A 45 -13.57 1.11 0.64
CA HIS A 45 -13.52 0.99 -0.82
C HIS A 45 -14.14 -0.33 -1.31
N LEU A 46 -13.77 -1.46 -0.71
CA LEU A 46 -14.32 -2.77 -1.04
C LEU A 46 -15.82 -2.91 -0.74
N SER A 47 -16.33 -2.20 0.27
CA SER A 47 -17.74 -2.23 0.65
C SER A 47 -18.60 -1.18 -0.07
N ALA A 48 -18.01 -0.08 -0.54
CA ALA A 48 -18.69 0.96 -1.31
C ALA A 48 -19.24 0.42 -2.64
N GLY A 49 -18.54 -0.51 -3.28
CA GLY A 49 -19.03 -1.24 -4.46
C GLY A 49 -20.30 -2.08 -4.19
N LYS A 50 -20.62 -2.39 -2.92
CA LYS A 50 -21.82 -3.18 -2.55
C LYS A 50 -23.03 -2.32 -2.18
N LYS A 51 -22.85 -1.02 -1.89
CA LYS A 51 -23.95 -0.12 -1.49
C LYS A 51 -24.25 0.91 -2.58
N GLY A 52 -24.99 0.45 -3.58
CA GLY A 52 -25.95 1.20 -4.39
C GLY A 52 -25.60 2.63 -4.78
N LYS A 53 -25.11 2.81 -6.02
CA LYS A 53 -25.48 3.93 -6.89
C LYS A 53 -25.22 3.57 -8.35
N LYS A 54 -26.30 3.55 -9.14
CA LYS A 54 -26.27 3.39 -10.60
C LYS A 54 -25.56 4.59 -11.22
N GLN A 55 -24.35 4.42 -11.72
CA GLN A 55 -23.80 5.20 -12.83
C GLN A 55 -23.20 4.23 -13.86
N PRO A 56 -23.34 4.51 -15.17
CA PRO A 56 -23.09 3.52 -16.20
C PRO A 56 -21.62 3.53 -16.68
N LEU A 57 -21.12 2.32 -16.98
CA LEU A 57 -20.05 1.97 -17.93
C LEU A 57 -18.63 2.51 -17.61
N VAL A 58 -17.79 1.68 -16.97
CA VAL A 58 -16.70 0.88 -17.59
C VAL A 58 -16.21 -0.10 -16.49
N ASP A 59 -16.32 -1.40 -16.73
CA ASP A 59 -15.57 -2.51 -16.09
C ASP A 59 -15.15 -2.35 -14.62
N GLN A 60 -16.09 -2.03 -13.72
CA GLN A 60 -15.88 -2.28 -12.30
C GLN A 60 -16.21 -3.74 -12.01
N THR A 61 -15.31 -4.64 -12.42
CA THR A 61 -15.20 -5.92 -11.75
C THR A 61 -14.95 -5.61 -10.27
N SER A 62 -15.67 -6.31 -9.40
CA SER A 62 -15.58 -6.21 -7.94
C SER A 62 -14.26 -6.77 -7.40
N GLU A 63 -13.17 -6.50 -8.11
CA GLU A 63 -11.84 -7.02 -7.86
C GLU A 63 -11.11 -6.14 -6.83
N LYS A 64 -10.26 -6.78 -6.04
CA LYS A 64 -9.45 -6.09 -5.04
C LYS A 64 -8.57 -5.07 -5.76
N PRO A 65 -8.52 -3.80 -5.32
CA PRO A 65 -7.66 -2.82 -5.94
C PRO A 65 -6.20 -3.26 -5.74
N THR A 66 -5.43 -3.17 -6.81
CA THR A 66 -4.09 -3.74 -6.85
C THR A 66 -2.99 -2.71 -6.69
N HIS A 67 -3.25 -1.49 -7.16
CA HIS A 67 -2.36 -0.34 -7.04
C HIS A 67 -3.01 0.73 -6.15
N ALA A 68 -2.20 1.41 -5.35
CA ALA A 68 -2.64 2.58 -4.60
C ALA A 68 -1.60 3.69 -4.60
N THR A 69 -2.06 4.93 -4.57
CA THR A 69 -1.20 6.10 -4.37
C THR A 69 -1.50 6.74 -3.02
N VAL A 70 -0.47 6.88 -2.20
CA VAL A 70 -0.48 7.63 -0.95
C VAL A 70 -0.03 9.05 -1.23
N TRP A 71 -0.85 10.00 -0.84
CA TRP A 71 -0.63 11.43 -0.99
C TRP A 71 -0.19 12.02 0.33
N VAL A 72 0.91 12.75 0.29
CA VAL A 72 1.56 13.37 1.45
C VAL A 72 1.63 14.88 1.23
N ALA A 73 1.13 15.66 2.19
CA ALA A 73 1.18 17.12 2.14
C ALA A 73 2.36 17.64 2.97
N LYS A 74 3.24 18.45 2.35
CA LYS A 74 4.34 19.11 3.08
C LYS A 74 3.86 20.29 3.93
N THR A 75 2.82 20.97 3.47
CA THR A 75 2.28 22.18 4.08
C THR A 75 0.77 22.05 4.21
N TYR A 76 0.23 22.62 5.29
CA TYR A 76 -1.21 22.75 5.45
C TYR A 76 -1.82 23.58 4.31
N PRO A 77 -3.01 23.23 3.80
CA PRO A 77 -3.78 24.09 2.91
C PRO A 77 -4.00 25.48 3.50
N PRO A 78 -4.13 26.55 2.69
CA PRO A 78 -4.21 27.93 3.16
C PRO A 78 -5.24 28.16 4.27
N TRP A 79 -6.44 27.60 4.13
CA TRP A 79 -7.50 27.73 5.13
C TRP A 79 -7.16 27.02 6.46
N GLN A 80 -6.48 25.87 6.41
CA GLN A 80 -6.04 25.15 7.61
C GLN A 80 -4.88 25.88 8.30
N SER A 81 -3.93 26.44 7.52
CA SER A 81 -2.86 27.26 8.09
C SER A 81 -3.38 28.50 8.81
N THR A 82 -4.39 29.19 8.23
CA THR A 82 -5.02 30.34 8.89
C THR A 82 -5.71 29.94 10.20
N VAL A 83 -6.38 28.78 10.24
CA VAL A 83 -6.98 28.24 11.47
C VAL A 83 -5.92 27.91 12.52
N LEU A 84 -4.85 27.21 12.14
CA LEU A 84 -3.76 26.82 13.04
C LEU A 84 -3.05 28.03 13.65
N THR A 85 -2.71 29.04 12.83
CA THR A 85 -2.09 30.28 13.32
C THR A 85 -3.00 31.00 14.30
N THR A 86 -4.29 31.11 13.99
CA THR A 86 -5.28 31.74 14.89
C THR A 86 -5.43 30.97 16.20
N MET A 87 -5.48 29.63 16.14
CA MET A 87 -5.52 28.78 17.34
C MET A 87 -4.26 28.94 18.20
N LYS A 88 -3.09 29.04 17.58
CA LYS A 88 -1.81 29.25 18.27
C LYS A 88 -1.76 30.61 18.97
N GLU A 89 -2.18 31.68 18.28
CA GLU A 89 -2.29 33.03 18.85
C GLU A 89 -3.22 33.06 20.06
N MET A 90 -4.42 32.47 19.94
CA MET A 90 -5.40 32.44 21.04
C MET A 90 -4.93 31.59 22.22
N HIS A 91 -4.22 30.49 21.96
CA HIS A 91 -3.60 29.67 23.00
C HIS A 91 -2.50 30.43 23.76
N THR A 92 -1.69 31.23 23.06
CA THR A 92 -0.68 32.09 23.72
C THR A 92 -1.31 33.24 24.50
N ALA A 93 -2.39 33.83 23.99
CA ALA A 93 -3.10 34.93 24.66
C ALA A 93 -3.78 34.48 25.98
N ASN A 94 -4.30 33.24 26.02
CA ASN A 94 -5.03 32.70 27.17
C ASN A 94 -4.17 31.87 28.14
N LYS A 95 -2.86 32.16 28.23
CA LYS A 95 -1.93 31.50 29.17
C LYS A 95 -1.93 29.97 29.09
N GLY A 96 -2.15 29.40 27.91
CA GLY A 96 -2.10 27.96 27.68
C GLY A 96 -3.42 27.21 27.84
N SER A 97 -4.56 27.91 27.83
CA SER A 97 -5.88 27.28 27.69
C SER A 97 -6.52 27.66 26.35
N PHE A 98 -7.30 26.74 25.79
CA PHE A 98 -8.11 27.07 24.63
C PHE A 98 -9.40 27.77 25.07
N PRO A 99 -9.82 28.86 24.39
CA PRO A 99 -11.06 29.58 24.69
C PRO A 99 -12.31 28.70 24.45
N ASP A 100 -13.50 29.22 24.74
CA ASP A 100 -14.74 28.50 24.44
C ASP A 100 -14.90 28.27 22.92
N ASN A 101 -15.58 27.19 22.54
CA ASN A 101 -15.87 26.85 21.14
C ASN A 101 -16.64 27.97 20.42
N LYS A 102 -17.43 28.76 21.16
CA LYS A 102 -18.14 29.93 20.65
C LYS A 102 -17.22 31.08 20.28
N GLU A 103 -16.23 31.37 21.11
CA GLU A 103 -15.27 32.45 20.82
C GLU A 103 -14.41 32.10 19.61
N LEU A 104 -13.94 30.85 19.51
CA LEU A 104 -13.22 30.37 18.33
C LEU A 104 -14.05 30.49 17.06
N SER A 105 -15.33 30.11 17.10
CA SER A 105 -16.17 30.16 15.90
C SER A 105 -16.39 31.60 15.43
N VAL A 106 -16.56 32.55 16.35
CA VAL A 106 -16.70 33.98 16.03
C VAL A 106 -15.41 34.51 15.39
N THR A 107 -14.24 34.28 16.00
CA THR A 107 -12.95 34.77 15.48
C THR A 107 -12.60 34.16 14.12
N LEU A 108 -12.90 32.88 13.91
CA LEU A 108 -12.66 32.19 12.63
C LEU A 108 -13.68 32.62 11.56
N SER A 109 -14.94 32.87 11.94
CA SER A 109 -15.97 33.36 11.02
C SER A 109 -15.72 34.78 10.49
N ALA A 110 -14.99 35.58 11.26
CA ALA A 110 -14.62 36.94 10.88
C ALA A 110 -13.60 36.98 9.73
N LYS A 111 -12.84 35.89 9.51
CA LYS A 111 -11.81 35.83 8.46
C LYS A 111 -12.46 35.46 7.11
N PRO A 112 -12.35 36.31 6.07
CA PRO A 112 -13.01 36.08 4.78
C PRO A 112 -12.51 34.82 4.06
N GLU A 113 -11.24 34.45 4.27
CA GLU A 113 -10.59 33.25 3.71
C GLU A 113 -11.28 31.93 4.12
N LEU A 114 -11.95 31.91 5.27
CA LEU A 114 -12.56 30.71 5.83
C LEU A 114 -14.04 30.55 5.46
N LYS A 115 -14.68 31.56 4.87
CA LYS A 115 -16.13 31.56 4.55
C LYS A 115 -16.54 30.37 3.68
N LYS A 116 -15.72 30.00 2.68
CA LYS A 116 -15.96 28.84 1.80
C LYS A 116 -15.90 27.50 2.58
N TYR A 117 -15.12 27.44 3.64
CA TYR A 117 -14.80 26.20 4.37
C TYR A 117 -15.45 26.11 5.77
N MET A 118 -16.37 27.02 6.12
CA MET A 118 -16.95 27.11 7.48
C MET A 118 -17.54 25.80 8.02
N LYS A 119 -18.16 24.96 7.17
CA LYS A 119 -18.68 23.65 7.58
C LYS A 119 -17.57 22.67 8.02
N ARG A 120 -16.33 22.89 7.57
CA ARG A 120 -15.16 22.03 7.80
C ARG A 120 -14.25 22.58 8.91
N VAL A 121 -14.27 23.90 9.12
CA VAL A 121 -13.44 24.58 10.11
C VAL A 121 -13.70 24.07 11.53
N MET A 122 -14.96 23.98 11.96
CA MET A 122 -15.27 23.54 13.33
C MET A 122 -14.89 22.09 13.63
N PRO A 123 -15.20 21.10 12.76
CA PRO A 123 -14.68 19.74 12.93
C PRO A 123 -13.15 19.68 13.01
N PHE A 124 -12.44 20.46 12.18
CA PHE A 124 -10.98 20.53 12.20
C PHE A 124 -10.43 21.11 13.51
N VAL A 125 -11.06 22.16 14.04
CA VAL A 125 -10.70 22.76 15.34
C VAL A 125 -10.88 21.76 16.48
N GLN A 126 -11.97 20.98 16.50
CA GLN A 126 -12.18 19.96 17.52
C GLN A 126 -11.11 18.86 17.46
N ALA A 127 -10.86 18.32 16.26
CA ALA A 127 -9.82 17.31 16.07
C ALA A 127 -8.43 17.85 16.49
N MET A 128 -8.14 19.13 16.23
CA MET A 128 -6.89 19.75 16.64
C MET A 128 -6.80 19.93 18.16
N ARG A 129 -7.90 20.29 18.83
CA ARG A 129 -7.94 20.34 20.31
C ARG A 129 -7.64 18.98 20.92
N GLU A 130 -8.27 17.91 20.43
CA GLU A 130 -8.01 16.54 20.88
C GLU A 130 -6.53 16.15 20.66
N LYS A 131 -5.96 16.49 19.49
CA LYS A 131 -4.53 16.28 19.22
C LYS A 131 -3.63 17.06 20.17
N VAL A 132 -3.97 18.29 20.55
CA VAL A 132 -3.18 19.08 21.51
C VAL A 132 -3.29 18.52 22.92
N VAL A 133 -4.44 17.97 23.32
CA VAL A 133 -4.57 17.28 24.62
C VAL A 133 -3.68 16.04 24.66
N ASN A 134 -3.59 15.28 23.57
CA ASN A 134 -2.81 14.03 23.53
C ASN A 134 -1.30 14.25 23.30
N SER A 135 -0.91 15.18 22.43
CA SER A 135 0.48 15.39 21.96
C SER A 135 1.08 16.73 22.37
N GLY A 136 0.33 17.57 23.08
CA GLY A 136 0.76 18.90 23.50
C GLY A 136 0.74 19.93 22.37
N ILE A 137 1.26 21.14 22.69
CA ILE A 137 1.27 22.31 21.78
C ILE A 137 2.06 22.05 20.50
N LYS A 138 2.98 21.06 20.50
CA LYS A 138 3.75 20.66 19.31
C LYS A 138 2.85 20.21 18.16
N ALA A 139 1.62 19.77 18.43
CA ALA A 139 0.62 19.43 17.41
C ALA A 139 0.12 20.65 16.60
N LEU A 140 0.27 21.88 17.11
CA LEU A 140 -0.08 23.11 16.40
C LEU A 140 1.04 23.65 15.51
N ASN A 141 2.19 22.98 15.45
CA ASN A 141 3.26 23.40 14.56
C ASN A 141 2.85 23.14 13.10
N LEU A 142 3.15 24.12 12.24
CA LEU A 142 2.85 24.06 10.81
C LEU A 142 3.70 23.02 10.07
N THR A 143 4.79 22.56 10.71
CA THR A 143 5.74 21.58 10.18
C THR A 143 5.88 20.42 11.15
N LEU A 144 5.96 19.20 10.61
CA LEU A 144 6.30 18.01 11.40
C LEU A 144 7.79 17.97 11.73
N ASP A 145 8.11 17.30 12.83
CA ASP A 145 9.49 17.12 13.32
C ASP A 145 10.27 16.07 12.50
N PHE A 146 9.61 15.34 11.58
CA PHE A 146 10.21 14.28 10.76
C PHE A 146 9.71 14.34 9.31
N ASP A 147 10.49 13.76 8.40
CA ASP A 147 10.15 13.65 6.98
C ASP A 147 9.17 12.50 6.74
N GLU A 148 7.92 12.83 6.45
CA GLU A 148 6.85 11.85 6.19
C GLU A 148 7.14 10.98 4.98
N VAL A 149 7.63 11.58 3.88
CA VAL A 149 7.87 10.84 2.63
C VAL A 149 8.94 9.79 2.89
N LYS A 150 10.06 10.20 3.48
CA LYS A 150 11.14 9.27 3.82
C LYS A 150 10.69 8.17 4.78
N THR A 151 9.87 8.52 5.78
CA THR A 151 9.35 7.55 6.76
C THR A 151 8.43 6.52 6.12
N LEU A 152 7.52 6.94 5.24
CA LEU A 152 6.63 6.05 4.50
C LEU A 152 7.39 5.21 3.47
N THR A 153 8.36 5.79 2.75
CA THR A 153 9.19 5.05 1.79
C THR A 153 10.02 3.97 2.47
N THR A 154 10.58 4.24 3.64
CA THR A 154 11.34 3.25 4.42
C THR A 154 10.46 2.06 4.84
N ASN A 155 9.18 2.32 5.12
CA ASN A 155 8.21 1.31 5.55
C ASN A 155 7.27 0.84 4.42
N LYS A 156 7.61 1.14 3.15
CA LYS A 156 6.75 0.84 2.00
C LYS A 156 6.40 -0.66 1.91
N ALA A 157 7.39 -1.54 2.06
CA ALA A 157 7.18 -2.99 2.01
C ALA A 157 6.21 -3.49 3.10
N TYR A 158 6.25 -2.90 4.30
CA TYR A 158 5.31 -3.23 5.37
C TYR A 158 3.88 -2.80 5.01
N LEU A 159 3.71 -1.61 4.42
CA LEU A 159 2.40 -1.10 4.01
C LEU A 159 1.80 -1.89 2.85
N GLU A 160 2.62 -2.27 1.85
CA GLU A 160 2.20 -3.13 0.73
C GLU A 160 1.71 -4.49 1.22
N ASN A 161 2.47 -5.16 2.09
CA ASN A 161 2.08 -6.46 2.66
C ASN A 161 0.85 -6.35 3.57
N THR A 162 0.72 -5.23 4.28
CA THR A 162 -0.40 -4.96 5.17
C THR A 162 -1.72 -4.80 4.42
N LEU A 163 -1.68 -4.12 3.26
CA LEU A 163 -2.85 -3.83 2.44
C LEU A 163 -3.08 -4.87 1.35
N ASP A 164 -2.18 -5.86 1.22
CA ASP A 164 -2.21 -6.89 0.16
C ASP A 164 -2.21 -6.25 -1.25
N LEU A 165 -1.41 -5.19 -1.41
CA LEU A 165 -1.26 -4.45 -2.67
C LEU A 165 -0.03 -4.95 -3.44
N GLU A 166 -0.09 -4.90 -4.77
CA GLU A 166 1.07 -5.24 -5.59
C GLU A 166 2.06 -4.08 -5.69
N GLU A 167 1.56 -2.84 -5.66
CA GLU A 167 2.38 -1.64 -5.77
C GLU A 167 1.75 -0.46 -5.00
N LEU A 168 2.57 0.18 -4.17
CA LEU A 168 2.21 1.41 -3.46
C LEU A 168 3.09 2.58 -3.92
N ASN A 169 2.48 3.59 -4.52
CA ASN A 169 3.17 4.82 -4.91
C ASN A 169 3.01 5.89 -3.84
N ILE A 170 4.08 6.60 -3.51
CA ILE A 170 4.07 7.68 -2.52
C ILE A 170 4.38 8.97 -3.27
N GLU A 171 3.41 9.87 -3.30
CA GLU A 171 3.50 11.14 -4.01
C GLU A 171 3.17 12.33 -3.11
N LEU A 172 3.66 13.49 -3.49
CA LEU A 172 3.30 14.74 -2.83
C LEU A 172 1.95 15.21 -3.34
N SER A 173 1.09 15.69 -2.43
CA SER A 173 -0.22 16.26 -2.79
C SER A 173 -0.12 17.50 -3.69
N THR A 174 1.06 18.12 -3.79
CA THR A 174 1.33 19.27 -4.68
C THR A 174 1.68 18.86 -6.12
N SER A 175 1.84 17.57 -6.42
CA SER A 175 2.11 17.12 -7.79
C SER A 175 0.87 17.32 -8.69
N ASN A 176 1.10 17.59 -9.99
CA ASN A 176 0.02 17.80 -10.98
C ASN A 176 -0.91 16.58 -11.18
N GLY A 177 -0.61 15.43 -10.55
CA GLY A 177 -1.43 14.22 -10.61
C GLY A 177 -2.44 14.06 -9.47
N ALA A 178 -2.41 14.92 -8.44
CA ALA A 178 -3.27 14.78 -7.26
C ALA A 178 -4.71 15.26 -7.56
N PRO A 179 -5.75 14.49 -7.16
CA PRO A 179 -7.14 14.94 -7.27
C PRO A 179 -7.37 16.22 -6.44
N ASP A 180 -8.20 17.15 -6.91
CA ASP A 180 -8.48 18.41 -6.20
C ASP A 180 -9.00 18.19 -4.77
N ASN A 181 -9.77 17.11 -4.56
CA ASN A 181 -10.25 16.71 -3.23
C ASN A 181 -9.08 16.40 -2.29
N VAL A 182 -8.03 15.75 -2.79
CA VAL A 182 -6.83 15.42 -1.99
C VAL A 182 -6.02 16.67 -1.72
N ARG A 183 -5.94 17.61 -2.67
CA ARG A 183 -5.20 18.87 -2.51
C ARG A 183 -5.81 19.79 -1.45
N GLU A 184 -7.15 19.81 -1.34
CA GLU A 184 -7.84 20.64 -0.35
C GLU A 184 -7.90 20.01 1.06
N ASP A 185 -7.80 18.68 1.14
CA ASP A 185 -8.08 17.91 2.36
C ASP A 185 -6.83 17.33 3.02
N CYS A 186 -5.82 16.96 2.22
CA CYS A 186 -4.62 16.33 2.72
C CYS A 186 -3.82 17.33 3.56
N CYS A 187 -3.48 16.90 4.76
CA CYS A 187 -2.73 17.69 5.70
C CYS A 187 -1.54 16.89 6.25
N PRO A 188 -0.45 17.58 6.63
CA PRO A 188 0.68 16.92 7.28
C PRO A 188 0.21 16.13 8.51
N GLY A 189 0.69 14.91 8.65
CA GLY A 189 0.37 13.99 9.74
C GLY A 189 -0.85 13.10 9.46
N ALA A 190 -1.57 13.32 8.36
CA ALA A 190 -2.71 12.51 7.96
C ALA A 190 -2.66 12.25 6.44
N PRO A 191 -1.85 11.27 5.99
CA PRO A 191 -1.72 10.95 4.58
C PRO A 191 -3.04 10.38 4.03
N PHE A 192 -3.33 10.69 2.77
CA PHE A 192 -4.54 10.22 2.09
C PHE A 192 -4.20 9.12 1.10
N ILE A 193 -4.98 8.04 1.02
CA ILE A 193 -4.73 6.94 0.08
C ILE A 193 -5.85 6.90 -0.98
N THR A 194 -5.44 6.84 -2.25
CA THR A 194 -6.35 6.62 -3.38
C THR A 194 -6.07 5.24 -3.96
N PHE A 195 -7.11 4.42 -4.04
CA PHE A 195 -7.05 3.11 -4.67
C PHE A 195 -7.37 3.24 -6.15
N HIS A 196 -6.57 2.62 -6.99
CA HIS A 196 -6.80 2.59 -8.43
C HIS A 196 -7.50 1.29 -8.81
N ALA A 197 -8.33 1.37 -9.85
CA ALA A 197 -8.89 0.17 -10.46
C ALA A 197 -7.74 -0.72 -10.98
N PRO A 198 -7.88 -2.05 -10.92
CA PRO A 198 -6.89 -2.95 -11.49
C PRO A 198 -6.70 -2.61 -12.98
N ALA A 199 -5.44 -2.50 -13.41
CA ALA A 199 -5.12 -2.34 -14.82
C ALA A 199 -5.63 -3.57 -15.60
N PRO A 200 -6.03 -3.39 -16.88
CA PRO A 200 -6.53 -4.49 -17.69
C PRO A 200 -5.50 -5.63 -17.72
N SER A 201 -5.95 -6.84 -17.41
CA SER A 201 -5.08 -8.01 -17.25
C SER A 201 -5.70 -9.23 -17.93
N VAL A 202 -4.85 -10.19 -18.27
CA VAL A 202 -5.25 -11.49 -18.81
C VAL A 202 -4.93 -12.55 -17.77
N SER A 203 -5.89 -13.42 -17.46
CA SER A 203 -5.71 -14.50 -16.50
C SER A 203 -4.82 -15.59 -17.09
N LEU A 204 -3.73 -15.92 -16.41
CA LEU A 204 -2.81 -17.00 -16.74
C LEU A 204 -3.00 -18.16 -15.76
N ALA A 205 -3.21 -19.37 -16.29
CA ALA A 205 -3.28 -20.58 -15.49
C ALA A 205 -1.87 -21.11 -15.18
N LEU A 206 -1.51 -21.11 -13.90
CA LEU A 206 -0.28 -21.65 -13.37
C LEU A 206 -0.55 -23.04 -12.80
N VAL A 207 0.01 -24.07 -13.43
CA VAL A 207 -0.21 -25.48 -13.06
C VAL A 207 1.01 -26.01 -12.33
N ASN A 208 0.84 -26.63 -11.17
CA ASN A 208 1.92 -27.33 -10.51
C ASN A 208 1.96 -28.82 -10.94
N PRO A 209 3.01 -29.27 -11.63
CA PRO A 209 3.14 -30.67 -12.03
C PRO A 209 3.85 -31.54 -10.96
N GLN A 210 4.34 -30.97 -9.85
CA GLN A 210 5.15 -31.69 -8.88
C GLN A 210 4.30 -32.73 -8.11
N PRO A 211 4.63 -34.03 -8.19
CA PRO A 211 3.91 -35.04 -7.46
C PRO A 211 4.05 -34.83 -5.95
N LEU A 212 2.99 -35.10 -5.19
CA LEU A 212 2.94 -34.99 -3.72
C LEU A 212 3.20 -33.58 -3.16
N SER A 213 3.22 -32.56 -4.01
CA SER A 213 3.25 -31.17 -3.57
C SER A 213 1.85 -30.69 -3.17
N GLY A 214 1.75 -29.87 -2.12
CA GLY A 214 0.48 -29.30 -1.67
C GLY A 214 -0.01 -28.10 -2.51
N HIS A 215 0.77 -27.65 -3.49
CA HIS A 215 0.45 -26.45 -4.27
C HIS A 215 -0.45 -26.80 -5.47
N LEU A 216 -1.59 -26.11 -5.55
CA LEU A 216 -2.64 -26.33 -6.56
C LEU A 216 -2.54 -25.35 -7.72
N THR A 217 -3.21 -25.67 -8.83
CA THR A 217 -3.35 -24.75 -9.96
C THR A 217 -3.92 -23.40 -9.51
N GLN A 218 -3.22 -22.30 -9.82
CA GLN A 218 -3.62 -20.92 -9.54
C GLN A 218 -3.88 -20.17 -10.83
N CYS A 219 -4.86 -19.27 -10.82
CA CYS A 219 -5.10 -18.35 -11.93
C CYS A 219 -4.69 -16.94 -11.49
N LEU A 220 -3.63 -16.41 -12.11
CA LEU A 220 -3.12 -15.07 -11.78
C LEU A 220 -3.39 -14.08 -12.92
N PRO A 221 -3.82 -12.84 -12.62
CA PRO A 221 -3.89 -11.79 -13.61
C PRO A 221 -2.47 -11.34 -14.01
N VAL A 222 -2.16 -11.37 -15.30
CA VAL A 222 -0.89 -10.87 -15.87
C VAL A 222 -1.16 -9.58 -16.61
N ARG A 223 -0.32 -8.56 -16.37
CA ARG A 223 -0.41 -7.25 -17.04
C ARG A 223 0.70 -7.07 -18.06
N ASP A 224 0.50 -6.09 -18.95
CA ASP A 224 1.50 -5.73 -19.94
C ASP A 224 2.74 -5.13 -19.28
N GLY A 225 3.91 -5.68 -19.59
CA GLY A 225 5.20 -5.27 -19.03
C GLY A 225 5.55 -5.90 -17.68
N ASP A 226 4.76 -6.85 -17.17
CA ASP A 226 5.11 -7.58 -15.95
C ASP A 226 6.36 -8.45 -16.15
N THR A 227 7.15 -8.61 -15.11
CA THR A 227 8.31 -9.53 -15.12
C THR A 227 7.94 -10.85 -14.46
N VAL A 228 8.64 -11.92 -14.84
CA VAL A 228 8.50 -13.24 -14.20
C VAL A 228 8.75 -13.16 -12.67
N SER A 229 9.60 -12.22 -12.22
CA SER A 229 9.80 -11.93 -10.81
C SER A 229 8.54 -11.37 -10.11
N LYS A 230 7.78 -10.49 -10.78
CA LYS A 230 6.49 -10.00 -10.27
C LYS A 230 5.45 -11.11 -10.25
N LEU A 231 5.46 -12.01 -11.24
CA LEU A 231 4.59 -13.18 -11.27
C LEU A 231 4.88 -14.14 -10.10
N ALA A 232 6.16 -14.37 -9.78
CA ALA A 232 6.57 -15.13 -8.59
C ALA A 232 6.02 -14.49 -7.30
N ALA A 233 6.19 -13.18 -7.15
CA ALA A 233 5.68 -12.43 -6.00
C ALA A 233 4.15 -12.51 -5.90
N ALA A 234 3.43 -12.37 -7.03
CA ALA A 234 1.99 -12.54 -7.07
C ALA A 234 1.56 -13.95 -6.64
N LEU A 235 2.29 -15.00 -7.05
CA LEU A 235 2.02 -16.37 -6.64
C LEU A 235 2.19 -16.56 -5.12
N THR A 236 3.25 -16.02 -4.52
CA THR A 236 3.45 -16.10 -3.05
C THR A 236 2.38 -15.37 -2.24
N ARG A 237 1.74 -14.33 -2.80
CA ARG A 237 0.62 -13.63 -2.13
C ARG A 237 -0.65 -14.48 -2.09
N VAL A 238 -0.91 -15.23 -3.17
CA VAL A 238 -2.06 -16.13 -3.26
C VAL A 238 -1.81 -17.40 -2.47
N ASP A 239 -0.65 -18.03 -2.66
CA ASP A 239 -0.22 -19.22 -1.93
C ASP A 239 0.82 -18.87 -0.84
N LYS A 240 0.29 -18.57 0.35
CA LYS A 240 1.08 -18.21 1.55
C LYS A 240 1.94 -19.34 2.10
N THR A 241 1.83 -20.55 1.57
CA THR A 241 2.70 -21.67 1.95
C THR A 241 4.12 -21.49 1.41
N ILE A 242 4.26 -20.76 0.29
CA ILE A 242 5.54 -20.44 -0.32
C ILE A 242 6.12 -19.19 0.34
N LYS A 243 7.21 -19.36 1.11
CA LYS A 243 7.84 -18.25 1.85
C LYS A 243 8.81 -17.43 1.00
N ASP A 244 9.50 -18.08 0.06
CA ASP A 244 10.53 -17.46 -0.75
C ASP A 244 10.14 -17.44 -2.23
N ALA A 245 9.93 -16.25 -2.80
CA ALA A 245 9.67 -16.10 -4.24
C ALA A 245 10.84 -16.61 -5.11
N ASN A 246 12.03 -16.74 -4.51
CA ASN A 246 13.24 -17.22 -5.17
C ASN A 246 13.33 -18.74 -5.32
N THR A 247 12.43 -19.51 -4.72
CA THR A 247 12.39 -20.97 -4.95
C THR A 247 11.46 -21.35 -6.10
N ILE A 248 10.73 -20.38 -6.64
CA ILE A 248 9.78 -20.59 -7.73
C ILE A 248 10.50 -20.54 -9.08
N GLU A 249 10.28 -21.58 -9.87
CA GLU A 249 10.69 -21.66 -11.27
C GLU A 249 9.47 -21.80 -12.17
N PHE A 250 9.43 -21.01 -13.25
CA PHE A 250 8.37 -21.06 -14.23
C PHE A 250 8.83 -21.71 -15.52
N TRP A 251 7.99 -22.59 -16.06
CA TRP A 251 8.28 -23.45 -17.19
C TRP A 251 7.18 -23.27 -18.22
N ARG A 252 7.52 -22.72 -19.38
CA ARG A 252 6.60 -22.63 -20.52
C ARG A 252 6.68 -23.89 -21.36
N TRP A 253 5.63 -24.19 -22.11
CA TRP A 253 5.71 -25.21 -23.16
C TRP A 253 6.59 -24.73 -24.33
N GLU A 254 7.33 -25.67 -24.93
CA GLU A 254 8.06 -25.41 -26.18
C GLU A 254 7.09 -25.15 -27.33
N ASP A 255 6.01 -25.94 -27.41
CA ASP A 255 4.86 -25.73 -28.29
C ASP A 255 3.67 -25.15 -27.49
N PRO A 256 3.27 -23.88 -27.75
CA PRO A 256 2.20 -23.22 -27.02
C PRO A 256 0.80 -23.82 -27.20
N GLU A 257 0.54 -24.58 -28.27
CA GLU A 257 -0.81 -25.03 -28.64
C GLU A 257 -1.00 -26.54 -28.45
N MET A 258 0.00 -27.35 -28.81
CA MET A 258 -0.06 -28.81 -28.58
C MET A 258 0.46 -29.24 -27.21
N GLY A 259 1.35 -28.45 -26.58
CA GLY A 259 1.95 -28.78 -25.28
C GLY A 259 0.90 -29.01 -24.18
N PRO A 260 -0.01 -28.05 -23.92
CA PRO A 260 -1.06 -28.18 -22.90
C PRO A 260 -2.04 -29.35 -23.15
N ARG A 261 -2.10 -29.87 -24.38
CA ARG A 261 -3.00 -30.96 -24.79
C ARG A 261 -2.35 -32.34 -24.66
N LYS A 262 -1.06 -32.42 -24.35
CA LYS A 262 -0.38 -33.69 -24.06
C LYS A 262 -0.70 -34.14 -22.64
N ILE A 263 -0.93 -35.45 -22.48
CA ILE A 263 -1.20 -36.04 -21.16
C ILE A 263 0.03 -35.82 -20.27
N PRO A 264 -0.13 -35.19 -19.08
CA PRO A 264 0.98 -34.98 -18.16
C PRO A 264 1.56 -36.32 -17.70
N ASN A 265 2.86 -36.52 -17.87
CA ASN A 265 3.56 -37.67 -17.32
C ASN A 265 4.07 -37.33 -15.92
N CYS A 266 3.60 -38.05 -14.90
CA CYS A 266 4.00 -37.82 -13.51
C CYS A 266 5.48 -38.10 -13.24
N ASN A 267 6.12 -38.96 -14.06
CA ASN A 267 7.52 -39.37 -13.86
C ASN A 267 8.51 -38.36 -14.46
N THR A 268 8.11 -37.60 -15.47
CA THR A 268 8.95 -36.61 -16.17
C THR A 268 8.18 -35.31 -16.40
N PRO A 269 7.91 -34.53 -15.33
CA PRO A 269 7.07 -33.34 -15.39
C PRO A 269 7.65 -32.19 -16.22
N LEU A 270 8.89 -32.29 -16.69
CA LEU A 270 9.62 -31.23 -17.40
C LEU A 270 9.77 -31.47 -18.92
N GLU A 271 9.32 -32.61 -19.44
CA GLU A 271 9.46 -32.91 -20.87
C GLU A 271 8.72 -31.90 -21.75
N GLY A 272 9.44 -31.33 -22.74
CA GLY A 272 8.89 -30.36 -23.68
C GLY A 272 8.63 -28.97 -23.07
N ARG A 273 9.27 -28.65 -21.94
CA ARG A 273 9.16 -27.35 -21.28
C ARG A 273 10.49 -26.60 -21.27
N VAL A 274 10.40 -25.28 -21.37
CA VAL A 274 11.54 -24.35 -21.38
C VAL A 274 11.42 -23.44 -20.16
N LEU A 275 12.53 -23.32 -19.42
CA LEU A 275 12.63 -22.43 -18.25
C LEU A 275 12.48 -20.96 -18.68
N LEU A 276 11.67 -20.20 -17.93
CA LEU A 276 11.57 -18.75 -18.05
C LEU A 276 12.58 -18.08 -17.12
N LEU A 277 13.32 -17.10 -17.65
CA LEU A 277 14.25 -16.33 -16.84
C LEU A 277 13.47 -15.28 -16.04
N ARG A 278 13.96 -14.97 -14.84
CA ARG A 278 13.31 -13.99 -13.94
C ARG A 278 13.24 -12.57 -14.49
N THR A 279 14.15 -12.26 -15.41
CA THR A 279 14.26 -10.97 -16.11
C THR A 279 13.36 -10.88 -17.33
N ASP A 280 12.74 -11.99 -17.75
CA ASP A 280 11.87 -11.99 -18.92
C ASP A 280 10.62 -11.16 -18.64
N THR A 281 10.23 -10.36 -19.64
CA THR A 281 9.03 -9.52 -19.58
C THR A 281 7.88 -10.19 -20.30
N LEU A 282 6.70 -10.08 -19.72
CA LEU A 282 5.43 -10.58 -20.22
C LEU A 282 4.74 -9.40 -20.92
N LYS A 283 4.49 -9.56 -22.22
CA LYS A 283 3.65 -8.65 -22.98
C LYS A 283 2.28 -9.24 -23.17
N VAL A 284 1.25 -8.44 -22.98
CA VAL A 284 -0.14 -8.94 -23.00
C VAL A 284 -0.90 -8.25 -24.12
N ASP A 285 -1.43 -9.04 -25.05
CA ASP A 285 -2.39 -8.56 -26.02
C ASP A 285 -3.81 -8.73 -25.46
N LEU A 286 -4.38 -7.62 -25.00
CA LEU A 286 -5.70 -7.56 -24.37
C LEU A 286 -6.84 -7.92 -25.32
N ASN A 287 -6.68 -7.68 -26.63
CA ASN A 287 -7.74 -7.92 -27.62
C ASN A 287 -7.91 -9.42 -27.90
N ASN A 288 -6.78 -10.11 -28.04
CA ASN A 288 -6.77 -11.54 -28.35
C ASN A 288 -6.65 -12.43 -27.10
N LYS A 289 -6.44 -11.83 -25.92
CA LYS A 289 -6.13 -12.52 -24.64
C LYS A 289 -4.94 -13.46 -24.76
N ILE A 290 -3.91 -13.03 -25.50
CA ILE A 290 -2.68 -13.80 -25.70
C ILE A 290 -1.56 -13.15 -24.91
N ILE A 291 -0.79 -13.97 -24.20
CA ILE A 291 0.39 -13.52 -23.46
C ILE A 291 1.62 -13.88 -24.31
N PHE A 292 2.59 -12.99 -24.35
CA PHE A 292 3.87 -13.19 -25.01
C PHE A 292 5.00 -13.01 -24.00
N VAL A 293 6.05 -13.82 -24.12
CA VAL A 293 7.31 -13.62 -23.38
C VAL A 293 8.29 -12.92 -24.29
N GLN A 294 8.95 -11.89 -23.79
CA GLN A 294 10.14 -11.33 -24.42
C GLN A 294 11.39 -11.81 -23.70
N THR A 295 12.09 -12.74 -24.33
CA THR A 295 13.42 -13.22 -23.88
C THR A 295 14.46 -12.73 -24.89
N ASN A 296 15.40 -11.88 -24.46
CA ASN A 296 16.53 -11.39 -25.28
C ASN A 296 16.12 -10.86 -26.67
N GLY A 297 15.01 -10.11 -26.75
CA GLY A 297 14.51 -9.48 -27.98
C GLY A 297 13.64 -10.36 -28.87
N LYS A 298 13.43 -11.64 -28.53
CA LYS A 298 12.47 -12.52 -29.23
C LYS A 298 11.14 -12.55 -28.48
N THR A 299 10.05 -12.30 -29.22
CA THR A 299 8.68 -12.40 -28.70
C THR A 299 8.14 -13.79 -28.99
N ILE A 300 7.83 -14.56 -27.95
CA ILE A 300 7.34 -15.94 -28.05
C ILE A 300 5.93 -16.01 -27.44
N LYS A 301 4.98 -16.64 -28.11
CA LYS A 301 3.62 -16.84 -27.60
C LYS A 301 3.68 -17.76 -26.36
N LEU A 302 3.19 -17.25 -25.24
CA LEU A 302 2.97 -18.01 -24.02
C LEU A 302 1.60 -18.68 -24.18
N GLY A 303 1.57 -20.01 -24.11
CA GLY A 303 0.33 -20.78 -24.24
C GLY A 303 -0.67 -20.47 -23.12
N GLU A 304 -1.82 -21.14 -23.13
CA GLU A 304 -2.90 -20.89 -22.13
C GLU A 304 -2.48 -21.24 -20.69
N SER A 305 -1.49 -22.10 -20.51
CA SER A 305 -0.98 -22.51 -19.20
C SER A 305 0.55 -22.49 -19.14
N VAL A 306 1.06 -22.17 -17.96
CA VAL A 306 2.47 -22.25 -17.59
C VAL A 306 2.60 -23.18 -16.40
N ALA A 307 3.63 -24.01 -16.39
CA ALA A 307 3.92 -24.83 -15.23
C ALA A 307 4.79 -24.05 -14.25
N TYR A 308 4.55 -24.19 -12.96
CA TYR A 308 5.44 -23.67 -11.92
C TYR A 308 5.89 -24.81 -11.02
N MET A 309 7.13 -24.73 -10.56
CA MET A 309 7.68 -25.65 -9.57
C MET A 309 8.23 -24.85 -8.41
N VAL A 310 8.08 -25.40 -7.20
CA VAL A 310 8.65 -24.86 -5.98
C VAL A 310 9.79 -25.77 -5.59
N ALA A 311 11.01 -25.25 -5.54
CA ALA A 311 12.14 -25.98 -4.97
C ALA A 311 11.97 -26.05 -3.45
N ASP A 312 12.11 -27.26 -2.88
CA ASP A 312 12.19 -27.42 -1.43
C ASP A 312 13.52 -26.81 -0.93
N SER A 313 13.42 -25.81 -0.05
CA SER A 313 14.53 -25.20 0.67
C SER A 313 14.92 -26.00 1.90
#